data_AF-A0AAV9N4I2-F1
#
_entry.id   AF-A0AAV9N4I2-F1
#
_cell.length_a   1.000
_cell.length_b   1.000
_cell.length_c   1.000
_cell.angle_alpha   90.00
_cell.angle_beta   90.00
_cell.angle_gamma   90.00
#
_symmetry.space_group_name_H-M   'P 1'
#
loop_
_entity.id
_entity.type
_entity.pdbx_description
1 polymer ?
#
loop_
_entity_poly.entity_id
_entity_poly.type
_entity_poly.pdbx_seq_one_letter_code
_entity_poly.pdbx_strand_id
1 'polypeptide(L)'
;MAVCALVSARVRDQAIFNSSWDVEELSETPSETFYDAAIRYSAGHEDCRKAHSLNTLRCFALLALTAIQYGKIREMQLYLGNYHTFVAMDGLHDESNWPKNIGIVETEERRRLIWSMYTLEVYSSIIWNGVTRCRAQQIKVAYTTEMDDDLFNDLGYNQPALSPVDIGPSPGGRWDDVKTGSWLCGWNFTTDLYRILEFVITNFRDQKRHKRTSLSDMFDNKTALSASSVQDSIMAAYRNLPRCFKEFPEVTCNPSSDRYGFQAANITATIQLLRMMLFASAGGTIEERCKIASEVVDAFMRIPVAYLRAISSPLLHHLAGIGAILGSVLEEPLSDIAYQQVRVVLLSIAQLLENLDHGIHSAINAQRLRDLVAQIESHWNQLRNCSEGEASPQANSTFQTSHGLRHPDMLRTIPSQLATSIFEDWPWNLGLMQAADSWSPNNLVSDVGD
;
A
#
# COMPACT_ATOMS: atom_id res chain seq x y z
N MET A 1 12.32 -4.15 -24.32
CA MET A 1 10.85 -3.99 -24.49
C MET A 1 10.14 -3.85 -23.15
N ALA A 2 10.07 -4.88 -22.28
CA ALA A 2 9.37 -4.73 -20.99
C ALA A 2 9.92 -3.59 -20.10
N VAL A 3 11.25 -3.45 -20.03
CA VAL A 3 11.90 -2.31 -19.34
C VAL A 3 11.51 -0.98 -19.99
N CYS A 4 11.57 -0.89 -21.33
CA CYS A 4 11.21 0.32 -22.08
C CYS A 4 9.75 0.71 -21.86
N ALA A 5 8.85 -0.27 -21.77
CA ALA A 5 7.44 -0.03 -21.44
C ALA A 5 7.32 0.56 -20.03
N LEU A 6 7.92 -0.04 -19.01
CA LEU A 6 7.85 0.52 -17.66
C LEU A 6 8.44 1.93 -17.58
N VAL A 7 9.61 2.15 -18.19
CA VAL A 7 10.29 3.45 -18.19
C VAL A 7 9.46 4.50 -18.94
N SER A 8 8.96 4.21 -20.13
CA SER A 8 8.10 5.11 -20.92
C SER A 8 6.81 5.45 -20.16
N ALA A 9 6.21 4.50 -19.45
CA ALA A 9 5.09 4.78 -18.56
C ALA A 9 5.47 5.76 -17.45
N ARG A 10 6.67 5.61 -16.84
CA ARG A 10 7.15 6.56 -15.83
C ARG A 10 7.45 7.95 -16.40
N VAL A 11 7.94 8.03 -17.63
CA VAL A 11 8.11 9.30 -18.37
C VAL A 11 6.76 10.01 -18.53
N ARG A 12 5.76 9.28 -19.05
CA ARG A 12 4.40 9.80 -19.23
C ARG A 12 3.82 10.33 -17.92
N ASP A 13 4.08 9.63 -16.81
CA ASP A 13 3.60 9.99 -15.49
C ASP A 13 4.51 11.01 -14.77
N GLN A 14 5.45 11.63 -15.50
CA GLN A 14 6.34 12.70 -15.05
C GLN A 14 7.17 12.32 -13.81
N ALA A 15 7.52 11.04 -13.70
CA ALA A 15 8.47 10.51 -12.73
C ALA A 15 9.93 10.60 -13.25
N ILE A 16 10.23 11.70 -13.95
CA ILE A 16 11.58 12.09 -14.37
C ILE A 16 11.93 13.38 -13.63
N PHE A 17 13.09 13.40 -12.99
CA PHE A 17 13.53 14.55 -12.19
C PHE A 17 14.79 15.21 -12.72
N ASN A 18 15.52 14.53 -13.60
CA ASN A 18 16.71 15.07 -14.22
C ASN A 18 16.33 15.84 -15.49
N SER A 19 16.53 17.16 -15.45
CA SER A 19 16.25 18.09 -16.54
C SER A 19 17.14 17.92 -17.77
N SER A 20 18.18 17.08 -17.70
CA SER A 20 19.03 16.76 -18.85
C SER A 20 18.36 15.80 -19.84
N TRP A 21 17.27 15.13 -19.46
CA TRP A 21 16.54 14.22 -20.34
C TRP A 21 15.50 14.98 -21.16
N ASP A 22 15.48 14.70 -22.46
CA ASP A 22 14.45 15.20 -23.35
C ASP A 22 13.15 14.39 -23.17
N VAL A 23 12.18 14.98 -22.48
CA VAL A 23 10.89 14.35 -22.20
C VAL A 23 10.06 14.19 -23.47
N GLU A 24 10.21 15.08 -24.46
CA GLU A 24 9.49 15.01 -25.73
C GLU A 24 10.00 13.83 -26.54
N GLU A 25 11.32 13.70 -26.68
CA GLU A 25 11.98 12.55 -27.32
C GLU A 25 11.57 11.23 -26.64
N LEU A 26 11.64 11.17 -25.30
CA LEU A 26 11.28 9.98 -24.54
C LEU A 26 9.79 9.62 -24.61
N SER A 27 8.94 10.57 -25.02
CA SER A 27 7.49 10.40 -25.16
C SER A 27 7.06 10.14 -26.62
N GLU A 28 7.97 10.19 -27.59
CA GLU A 28 7.65 9.98 -29.02
C GLU A 28 6.97 8.63 -29.27
N THR A 29 7.47 7.57 -28.63
CA THR A 29 6.90 6.23 -28.74
C THR A 29 6.02 5.95 -27.52
N PRO A 30 4.71 5.69 -27.71
CA PRO A 30 3.83 5.34 -26.62
C PRO A 30 4.29 4.07 -25.89
N SER A 31 4.24 4.11 -24.58
CA SER A 31 4.62 3.04 -23.66
C SER A 31 3.96 1.69 -23.99
N GLU A 32 2.70 1.73 -24.45
CA GLU A 32 1.90 0.59 -24.88
C GLU A 32 2.54 -0.16 -26.07
N THR A 33 3.26 0.55 -26.95
CA THR A 33 3.97 -0.06 -28.09
C THR A 33 5.04 -1.02 -27.62
N PHE A 34 5.86 -0.61 -26.63
CA PHE A 34 6.88 -1.46 -26.03
C PHE A 34 6.27 -2.61 -25.23
N TYR A 35 5.12 -2.36 -24.59
CA TYR A 35 4.40 -3.35 -23.81
C TYR A 35 3.86 -4.47 -24.70
N ASP A 36 3.14 -4.12 -25.77
CA ASP A 36 2.62 -5.08 -26.75
C ASP A 36 3.73 -5.89 -27.41
N ALA A 37 4.87 -5.25 -27.73
CA ALA A 37 6.03 -5.95 -28.25
C ALA A 37 6.57 -6.97 -27.22
N ALA A 38 6.71 -6.58 -25.96
CA ALA A 38 7.15 -7.50 -24.90
C ALA A 38 6.21 -8.70 -24.74
N ILE A 39 4.89 -8.48 -24.79
CA ILE A 39 3.89 -9.55 -24.74
C ILE A 39 4.07 -10.53 -25.90
N ARG A 40 4.13 -10.03 -27.14
CA ARG A 40 4.28 -10.86 -28.35
C ARG A 40 5.54 -11.72 -28.29
N TYR A 41 6.66 -11.17 -27.83
CA TYR A 41 7.90 -11.92 -27.67
C TYR A 41 7.82 -12.96 -26.54
N SER A 42 7.13 -12.64 -25.44
CA SER A 42 6.99 -13.56 -24.30
C SER A 42 6.15 -14.80 -24.63
N ALA A 43 5.11 -14.65 -25.45
CA ALA A 43 4.23 -15.75 -25.87
C ALA A 43 4.95 -16.83 -26.72
N GLY A 44 6.10 -16.50 -27.31
CA GLY A 44 6.87 -17.43 -28.14
C GLY A 44 7.92 -18.27 -27.39
N HIS A 45 8.09 -18.09 -26.07
CA HIS A 45 9.16 -18.72 -25.27
C HIS A 45 8.66 -19.73 -24.22
N GLU A 46 7.43 -20.21 -24.34
CA GLU A 46 6.80 -21.17 -23.43
C GLU A 46 7.19 -22.65 -23.70
N ASP A 47 8.47 -22.94 -23.95
CA ASP A 47 8.92 -24.34 -24.01
C ASP A 47 9.06 -24.91 -22.59
N CYS A 48 7.96 -25.45 -22.06
CA CYS A 48 7.85 -26.03 -20.72
C CYS A 48 8.84 -27.17 -20.42
N ARG A 49 9.62 -27.63 -21.40
CA ARG A 49 10.60 -28.71 -21.26
C ARG A 49 11.98 -28.23 -20.82
N LYS A 50 12.24 -26.93 -20.85
CA LYS A 50 13.53 -26.34 -20.47
C LYS A 50 13.35 -25.44 -19.24
N ALA A 51 14.38 -25.40 -18.40
CA ALA A 51 14.43 -24.46 -17.30
C ALA A 51 14.36 -23.02 -17.83
N HIS A 52 13.55 -22.19 -17.18
CA HIS A 52 13.32 -20.83 -17.63
C HIS A 52 14.51 -19.94 -17.27
N SER A 53 14.88 -19.05 -18.20
CA SER A 53 15.98 -18.12 -17.98
C SER A 53 15.59 -17.02 -16.98
N LEU A 54 16.59 -16.42 -16.31
CA LEU A 54 16.36 -15.25 -15.47
C LEU A 54 15.67 -14.10 -16.24
N ASN A 55 16.01 -13.92 -17.52
CA ASN A 55 15.40 -12.89 -18.35
C ASN A 55 13.91 -13.16 -18.63
N THR A 56 13.50 -14.42 -18.70
CA THR A 56 12.08 -14.79 -18.80
C THR A 56 11.33 -14.37 -17.55
N LEU A 57 11.87 -14.67 -16.37
CA LEU A 57 11.28 -14.26 -15.08
C LEU A 57 11.22 -12.73 -14.95
N ARG A 58 12.30 -12.02 -15.28
CA ARG A 58 12.34 -10.56 -15.32
C ARG A 58 11.29 -9.98 -16.26
N CYS A 59 11.08 -10.59 -17.44
CA CYS A 59 10.08 -10.13 -18.39
C CYS A 59 8.69 -10.15 -17.77
N PHE A 60 8.27 -11.25 -17.13
CA PHE A 60 6.97 -11.33 -16.48
C PHE A 60 6.84 -10.39 -15.28
N ALA A 61 7.89 -10.27 -14.47
CA ALA A 61 7.93 -9.31 -13.38
C ALA A 61 7.70 -7.86 -13.87
N LEU A 62 8.41 -7.46 -14.94
CA LEU A 62 8.27 -6.13 -15.53
C LEU A 62 6.91 -5.94 -16.22
N LEU A 63 6.37 -6.97 -16.88
CA LEU A 63 5.03 -6.93 -17.45
C LEU A 63 3.95 -6.75 -16.37
N ALA A 64 4.10 -7.41 -15.21
CA ALA A 64 3.22 -7.22 -14.07
C ALA A 64 3.31 -5.79 -13.51
N LEU A 65 4.53 -5.27 -13.32
CA LEU A 65 4.77 -3.90 -12.86
C LEU A 65 4.26 -2.83 -13.85
N THR A 66 4.32 -3.10 -15.14
CA THR A 66 3.78 -2.19 -16.17
C THR A 66 2.25 -2.28 -16.22
N ALA A 67 1.67 -3.48 -16.06
CA ALA A 67 0.22 -3.65 -16.01
C ALA A 67 -0.42 -2.90 -14.84
N ILE A 68 0.16 -2.98 -13.64
CA ILE A 68 -0.30 -2.19 -12.49
C ILE A 68 -0.14 -0.69 -12.74
N GLN A 69 0.94 -0.26 -13.39
CA GLN A 69 1.14 1.14 -13.79
C GLN A 69 0.01 1.65 -14.70
N TYR A 70 -0.53 0.80 -15.57
CA TYR A 70 -1.66 1.11 -16.43
C TYR A 70 -3.04 0.92 -15.77
N GLY A 71 -3.10 0.54 -14.49
CA GLY A 71 -4.36 0.17 -13.84
C GLY A 71 -4.99 -1.13 -14.35
N LYS A 72 -4.24 -1.94 -15.12
CA LYS A 72 -4.72 -3.19 -15.71
C LYS A 72 -4.55 -4.38 -14.76
N ILE A 73 -5.38 -4.42 -13.72
CA ILE A 73 -5.21 -5.36 -12.59
C ILE A 73 -5.29 -6.83 -13.02
N ARG A 74 -6.16 -7.17 -13.98
CA ARG A 74 -6.27 -8.55 -14.50
C ARG A 74 -4.99 -8.98 -15.23
N GLU A 75 -4.41 -8.10 -16.05
CA GLU A 75 -3.15 -8.36 -16.75
C GLU A 75 -1.98 -8.45 -15.75
N MET A 76 -1.97 -7.61 -14.72
CA MET A 76 -0.98 -7.70 -13.64
C MET A 76 -1.04 -9.07 -12.95
N GLN A 77 -2.24 -9.53 -12.56
CA GLN A 77 -2.42 -10.85 -11.94
C GLN A 77 -2.02 -12.00 -12.87
N LEU A 78 -2.28 -11.88 -14.18
CA LEU A 78 -1.84 -12.85 -15.18
C LEU A 78 -0.31 -12.98 -15.20
N TYR A 79 0.40 -11.87 -15.35
CA TYR A 79 1.87 -11.92 -15.48
C TYR A 79 2.56 -12.28 -14.16
N LEU A 80 2.02 -11.84 -13.03
CA LEU A 80 2.50 -12.28 -11.71
C LEU A 80 2.25 -13.79 -11.50
N GLY A 81 1.11 -14.30 -11.98
CA GLY A 81 0.80 -15.72 -12.02
C GLY A 81 1.80 -16.51 -12.88
N ASN A 82 2.11 -16.03 -14.09
CA ASN A 82 3.11 -16.67 -14.96
C ASN A 82 4.50 -16.72 -14.31
N TYR A 83 4.92 -15.62 -13.68
CA TYR A 83 6.17 -15.58 -12.91
C TYR A 83 6.20 -16.67 -11.83
N HIS A 84 5.15 -16.75 -11.00
CA HIS A 84 5.08 -17.74 -9.92
C HIS A 84 5.00 -19.18 -10.43
N THR A 85 4.28 -19.42 -11.53
CA THR A 85 4.25 -20.74 -12.18
C THR A 85 5.65 -21.17 -12.59
N PHE A 86 6.44 -20.30 -13.22
CA PHE A 86 7.79 -20.66 -13.66
C PHE A 86 8.75 -20.86 -12.49
N VAL A 87 8.67 -20.02 -11.46
CA VAL A 87 9.42 -20.23 -10.20
C VAL A 87 9.08 -21.57 -9.56
N ALA A 88 7.81 -22.00 -9.60
CA ALA A 88 7.37 -23.28 -9.05
C ALA A 88 7.83 -24.46 -9.91
N MET A 89 7.69 -24.39 -11.25
CA MET A 89 8.10 -25.43 -12.18
C MET A 89 9.59 -25.79 -12.05
N ASP A 90 10.44 -24.77 -11.90
CA ASP A 90 11.89 -24.93 -11.82
C ASP A 90 12.41 -25.00 -10.37
N GLY A 91 11.53 -24.95 -9.37
CA GLY A 91 11.90 -25.01 -7.95
C GLY A 91 12.73 -23.81 -7.46
N LEU A 92 12.66 -22.66 -8.15
CA LEU A 92 13.54 -21.50 -7.94
C LEU A 92 13.26 -20.71 -6.66
N HIS A 93 12.22 -21.06 -5.92
CA HIS A 93 11.96 -20.56 -4.57
C HIS A 93 12.96 -21.12 -3.53
N ASP A 94 13.84 -22.03 -3.93
CA ASP A 94 14.92 -22.60 -3.13
C ASP A 94 16.25 -22.41 -3.86
N GLU A 95 17.20 -21.69 -3.25
CA GLU A 95 18.53 -21.42 -3.85
C GLU A 95 19.29 -22.69 -4.21
N SER A 96 19.01 -23.81 -3.54
CA SER A 96 19.65 -25.10 -3.84
C SER A 96 19.31 -25.63 -5.23
N ASN A 97 18.21 -25.16 -5.84
CA ASN A 97 17.79 -25.51 -7.20
C ASN A 97 18.30 -24.55 -8.28
N TRP A 98 19.00 -23.47 -7.91
CA TRP A 98 19.53 -22.53 -8.89
C TRP A 98 20.65 -23.15 -9.73
N PRO A 99 20.89 -22.65 -10.97
CA PRO A 99 21.95 -23.18 -11.81
C PRO A 99 23.31 -23.04 -11.12
N LYS A 100 24.12 -24.11 -11.15
CA LYS A 100 25.38 -24.17 -10.36
C LYS A 100 26.51 -23.29 -10.89
N ASN A 101 26.37 -22.78 -12.11
CA ASN A 101 27.39 -22.02 -12.83
C ASN A 101 27.07 -20.52 -12.91
N ILE A 102 26.21 -20.00 -12.04
CA ILE A 102 25.92 -18.57 -11.95
C ILE A 102 26.94 -17.86 -11.05
N GLY A 103 27.26 -16.62 -11.39
CA GLY A 103 28.17 -15.78 -10.61
C GLY A 103 27.48 -15.09 -9.41
N ILE A 104 28.25 -14.28 -8.69
CA ILE A 104 27.75 -13.50 -7.54
C ILE A 104 26.69 -12.49 -8.02
N VAL A 105 26.91 -11.88 -9.18
CA VAL A 105 25.99 -10.86 -9.73
C VAL A 105 24.62 -11.48 -9.99
N GLU A 106 24.56 -12.57 -10.76
CA GLU A 106 23.29 -13.23 -11.06
C GLU A 106 22.60 -13.77 -9.80
N THR A 107 23.38 -14.22 -8.80
CA THR A 107 22.85 -14.67 -7.51
C THR A 107 22.09 -13.54 -6.79
N GLU A 108 22.71 -12.37 -6.63
CA GLU A 108 22.07 -11.23 -5.98
C GLU A 108 20.87 -10.70 -6.80
N GLU A 109 20.96 -10.72 -8.13
CA GLU A 109 19.85 -10.36 -9.01
C GLU A 109 18.64 -11.28 -8.85
N ARG A 110 18.86 -12.60 -8.70
CA ARG A 110 17.79 -13.59 -8.44
C ARG A 110 17.15 -13.37 -7.08
N ARG A 111 17.93 -13.11 -6.03
CA ARG A 111 17.43 -12.77 -4.69
C ARG A 111 16.53 -11.55 -4.74
N ARG A 112 17.00 -10.47 -5.36
CA ARG A 112 16.24 -9.22 -5.53
C ARG A 112 14.95 -9.43 -6.28
N LEU A 113 14.97 -10.21 -7.36
CA LEU A 113 13.77 -10.50 -8.15
C LEU A 113 12.71 -11.25 -7.35
N ILE A 114 13.12 -12.31 -6.63
CA ILE A 114 12.19 -13.13 -5.84
C ILE A 114 11.52 -12.32 -4.74
N TRP A 115 12.30 -11.57 -3.96
CA TRP A 115 11.76 -10.74 -2.90
C TRP A 115 10.94 -9.56 -3.44
N SER A 116 11.31 -8.97 -4.59
CA SER A 116 10.48 -7.93 -5.23
C SER A 116 9.13 -8.46 -5.69
N MET A 117 9.06 -9.68 -6.22
CA MET A 117 7.79 -10.28 -6.62
C MET A 117 6.98 -10.75 -5.41
N TYR A 118 7.63 -11.20 -4.35
CA TYR A 118 6.97 -11.48 -3.08
C TYR A 118 6.31 -10.22 -2.48
N THR A 119 7.02 -9.09 -2.42
CA THR A 119 6.45 -7.84 -1.90
C THR A 119 5.29 -7.36 -2.77
N LEU A 120 5.39 -7.46 -4.09
CA LEU A 120 4.29 -7.15 -5.02
C LEU A 120 3.08 -8.08 -4.81
N GLU A 121 3.31 -9.38 -4.60
CA GLU A 121 2.24 -10.36 -4.34
C GLU A 121 1.48 -10.02 -3.04
N VAL A 122 2.20 -9.78 -1.94
CA VAL A 122 1.59 -9.38 -0.66
C VAL A 122 0.87 -8.05 -0.79
N TYR A 123 1.49 -7.05 -1.43
CA TYR A 123 0.86 -5.77 -1.70
C TYR A 123 -0.46 -5.95 -2.46
N SER A 124 -0.44 -6.71 -3.55
CA SER A 124 -1.62 -6.93 -4.38
C SER A 124 -2.75 -7.66 -3.65
N SER A 125 -2.42 -8.61 -2.76
CA SER A 125 -3.41 -9.36 -1.99
C SER A 125 -4.10 -8.50 -0.91
N ILE A 126 -3.39 -7.51 -0.37
CA ILE A 126 -3.97 -6.50 0.52
C ILE A 126 -4.97 -5.65 -0.26
N ILE A 127 -4.48 -4.98 -1.30
CA ILE A 127 -5.19 -3.91 -2.00
C ILE A 127 -6.45 -4.43 -2.69
N TRP A 128 -6.39 -5.60 -3.33
CA TRP A 128 -7.54 -6.19 -4.04
C TRP A 128 -8.22 -7.32 -3.31
N ASN A 129 -7.95 -7.50 -2.01
CA ASN A 129 -8.52 -8.61 -1.24
C ASN A 129 -8.28 -9.98 -1.90
N GLY A 130 -7.10 -10.12 -2.52
CA GLY A 130 -6.66 -11.33 -3.20
C GLY A 130 -6.05 -12.36 -2.25
N VAL A 131 -5.64 -13.48 -2.82
CA VAL A 131 -4.91 -14.54 -2.12
C VAL A 131 -3.41 -14.35 -2.37
N THR A 132 -2.59 -14.47 -1.33
CA THR A 132 -1.14 -14.56 -1.48
C THR A 132 -0.76 -15.98 -1.92
N ARG A 133 -0.29 -16.15 -3.16
CA ARG A 133 0.04 -17.47 -3.74
C ARG A 133 1.31 -18.10 -3.15
N CYS A 134 2.26 -17.27 -2.73
CA CYS A 134 3.54 -17.71 -2.18
C CYS A 134 3.74 -17.12 -0.79
N ARG A 135 3.86 -18.00 0.22
CA ARG A 135 4.07 -17.59 1.61
C ARG A 135 5.55 -17.35 1.87
N ALA A 136 5.92 -16.37 2.69
CA ALA A 136 7.33 -16.17 3.04
C ALA A 136 7.99 -17.43 3.61
N GLN A 137 7.25 -18.26 4.35
CA GLN A 137 7.72 -19.52 4.92
C GLN A 137 8.12 -20.58 3.89
N GLN A 138 7.65 -20.44 2.64
CA GLN A 138 7.95 -21.36 1.54
C GLN A 138 9.16 -20.90 0.71
N ILE A 139 9.64 -19.66 0.93
CA ILE A 139 10.78 -19.09 0.22
C ILE A 139 12.05 -19.42 0.98
N LYS A 140 12.90 -20.25 0.39
CA LYS A 140 14.25 -20.61 0.88
C LYS A 140 15.31 -19.87 0.09
N VAL A 141 15.14 -18.56 0.03
CA VAL A 141 16.05 -17.62 -0.62
C VAL A 141 16.53 -16.65 0.44
N ALA A 142 17.84 -16.44 0.50
CA ALA A 142 18.42 -15.50 1.43
C ALA A 142 17.99 -14.07 1.08
N TYR A 143 18.07 -13.17 2.05
CA TYR A 143 17.93 -11.75 1.76
C TYR A 143 19.05 -11.29 0.83
N THR A 144 18.77 -10.21 0.11
CA THR A 144 19.80 -9.51 -0.65
C THR A 144 20.89 -9.03 0.32
N THR A 145 22.14 -9.20 -0.09
CA THR A 145 23.28 -8.76 0.70
C THR A 145 23.31 -7.24 0.79
N GLU A 146 23.54 -6.66 1.98
CA GLU A 146 23.54 -5.20 2.21
C GLU A 146 24.84 -4.52 1.73
N MET A 147 25.15 -4.66 0.44
CA MET A 147 26.30 -4.04 -0.21
C MET A 147 25.92 -3.45 -1.56
N ASP A 148 26.50 -2.30 -1.88
CA ASP A 148 26.27 -1.63 -3.16
C ASP A 148 26.86 -2.44 -4.31
N ASP A 149 26.21 -2.39 -5.49
CA ASP A 149 26.55 -3.20 -6.66
C ASP A 149 28.00 -3.00 -7.14
N ASP A 150 28.56 -1.80 -6.94
CA ASP A 150 29.94 -1.48 -7.33
C ASP A 150 31.00 -2.19 -6.45
N LEU A 151 30.58 -2.79 -5.34
CA LEU A 151 31.47 -3.46 -4.37
C LEU A 151 31.68 -4.94 -4.66
N PHE A 152 31.02 -5.51 -5.67
CA PHE A 152 31.21 -6.91 -6.05
C PHE A 152 31.05 -7.14 -7.55
N ASN A 153 31.66 -8.22 -8.03
CA ASN A 153 31.46 -8.75 -9.37
C ASN A 153 31.68 -10.27 -9.33
N ASP A 154 31.66 -10.94 -10.48
CA ASP A 154 31.83 -12.40 -10.54
C ASP A 154 33.24 -12.88 -10.19
N LEU A 155 34.22 -11.97 -10.04
CA LEU A 155 35.57 -12.28 -9.54
C LEU A 155 35.67 -12.20 -8.01
N GLY A 156 34.67 -11.63 -7.33
CA GLY A 156 34.62 -11.52 -5.87
C GLY A 156 34.19 -10.14 -5.36
N TYR A 157 34.50 -9.89 -4.08
CA TYR A 157 34.20 -8.64 -3.39
C TYR A 157 35.40 -7.69 -3.43
N ASN A 158 35.15 -6.42 -3.77
CA ASN A 158 36.17 -5.39 -3.94
C ASN A 158 36.69 -4.81 -2.62
N GLN A 159 36.11 -5.20 -1.48
CA GLN A 159 36.58 -4.85 -0.13
C GLN A 159 36.94 -6.13 0.63
N PRO A 160 37.99 -6.11 1.49
CA PRO A 160 38.26 -7.22 2.38
C PRO A 160 37.04 -7.37 3.30
N ALA A 161 36.25 -8.40 3.05
CA ALA A 161 35.04 -8.69 3.80
C ALA A 161 35.36 -8.58 5.29
N LEU A 162 34.67 -7.68 6.01
CA LEU A 162 34.29 -7.99 7.38
C LEU A 162 33.73 -9.41 7.30
N SER A 163 34.35 -10.34 8.04
CA SER A 163 34.26 -11.79 7.89
C SER A 163 32.90 -12.28 7.36
N PRO A 164 32.80 -13.35 6.54
CA PRO A 164 31.55 -13.83 5.94
C PRO A 164 30.37 -14.11 6.91
N VAL A 165 30.63 -14.02 8.21
CA VAL A 165 29.67 -14.14 9.31
C VAL A 165 28.95 -12.79 9.63
N ASP A 166 29.57 -11.64 9.35
CA ASP A 166 28.96 -10.31 9.52
C ASP A 166 28.23 -9.82 8.25
N ILE A 167 28.49 -10.45 7.10
CA ILE A 167 27.68 -10.37 5.87
C ILE A 167 26.61 -11.48 5.90
N GLY A 168 26.06 -11.73 7.09
CA GLY A 168 24.95 -12.67 7.28
C GLY A 168 23.64 -12.03 6.80
N PRO A 169 22.66 -12.83 6.33
CA PRO A 169 21.31 -12.32 6.15
C PRO A 169 20.73 -12.18 7.56
N SER A 170 20.89 -11.03 8.22
CA SER A 170 20.20 -10.91 9.50
C SER A 170 19.99 -9.51 10.08
N PRO A 171 18.91 -9.34 10.89
CA PRO A 171 18.12 -10.46 11.41
C PRO A 171 16.60 -10.29 11.37
N GLY A 172 15.95 -11.36 10.91
CA GLY A 172 14.88 -11.93 11.72
C GLY A 172 15.42 -12.20 13.13
N GLY A 173 15.30 -11.22 14.04
CA GLY A 173 15.50 -11.41 15.48
C GLY A 173 16.31 -10.38 16.27
N ARG A 174 17.12 -9.48 15.69
CA ARG A 174 17.93 -8.49 16.46
C ARG A 174 18.14 -7.17 15.70
N TRP A 175 17.15 -6.29 15.73
CA TRP A 175 17.20 -4.93 15.15
C TRP A 175 18.20 -3.96 15.82
N ASP A 176 19.26 -4.46 16.46
CA ASP A 176 20.15 -3.69 17.34
C ASP A 176 21.49 -3.31 16.71
N ASP A 177 21.83 -3.77 15.49
CA ASP A 177 23.17 -3.54 14.92
C ASP A 177 23.18 -3.34 13.39
N VAL A 178 22.31 -2.45 12.88
CA VAL A 178 22.36 -2.03 11.47
C VAL A 178 23.56 -1.08 11.28
N LYS A 179 24.70 -1.66 10.89
CA LYS A 179 25.97 -0.94 10.66
C LYS A 179 26.19 -0.52 9.20
N THR A 180 25.39 -1.01 8.26
CA THR A 180 25.65 -0.82 6.83
C THR A 180 25.05 0.50 6.35
N GLY A 181 25.88 1.28 5.66
CA GLY A 181 25.43 2.48 4.97
C GLY A 181 24.73 2.19 3.65
N SER A 182 24.58 0.92 3.23
CA SER A 182 24.04 0.55 1.92
C SER A 182 22.52 0.77 1.83
N TRP A 183 22.05 1.26 0.69
CA TRP A 183 20.62 1.46 0.43
C TRP A 183 19.79 0.15 0.51
N LEU A 184 20.44 -1.00 0.34
CA LEU A 184 19.80 -2.32 0.46
C LEU A 184 19.33 -2.65 1.86
N CYS A 185 19.89 -2.00 2.89
CA CYS A 185 19.37 -2.11 4.25
C CYS A 185 17.91 -1.62 4.34
N GLY A 186 17.61 -0.44 3.79
CA GLY A 186 16.24 0.08 3.74
C GLY A 186 15.30 -0.80 2.89
N TRP A 187 15.83 -1.44 1.85
CA TRP A 187 15.08 -2.35 1.00
C TRP A 187 14.75 -3.67 1.71
N ASN A 188 15.72 -4.25 2.46
CA ASN A 188 15.50 -5.43 3.28
C ASN A 188 14.50 -5.14 4.40
N PHE A 189 14.61 -3.98 5.06
CA PHE A 189 13.63 -3.53 6.04
C PHE A 189 12.23 -3.41 5.44
N THR A 190 12.10 -2.86 4.23
CA THR A 190 10.80 -2.80 3.53
C THR A 190 10.25 -4.20 3.25
N THR A 191 11.11 -5.15 2.88
CA THR A 191 10.72 -6.56 2.70
C THR A 191 10.20 -7.18 4.00
N ASP A 192 10.82 -6.87 5.15
CA ASP A 192 10.33 -7.30 6.47
C ASP A 192 8.95 -6.72 6.78
N LEU A 193 8.70 -5.45 6.46
CA LEU A 193 7.36 -4.86 6.62
C LEU A 193 6.30 -5.64 5.81
N TYR A 194 6.63 -6.07 4.60
CA TYR A 194 5.72 -6.91 3.80
C TYR A 194 5.52 -8.31 4.39
N ARG A 195 6.54 -8.91 5.00
CA ARG A 195 6.40 -10.17 5.74
C ARG A 195 5.48 -10.03 6.95
N ILE A 196 5.59 -8.90 7.65
CA ILE A 196 4.70 -8.59 8.77
C ILE A 196 3.28 -8.32 8.27
N LEU A 197 3.13 -7.60 7.16
CA LEU A 197 1.83 -7.41 6.51
C LEU A 197 1.17 -8.75 6.15
N GLU A 198 1.92 -9.70 5.56
CA GLU A 198 1.43 -11.05 5.29
C GLU A 198 0.93 -11.74 6.57
N PHE A 199 1.71 -11.65 7.65
CA PHE A 199 1.34 -12.17 8.96
C PHE A 199 0.05 -11.54 9.49
N VAL A 200 -0.09 -10.21 9.39
CA VAL A 200 -1.27 -9.48 9.85
C VAL A 200 -2.52 -9.89 9.07
N ILE A 201 -2.44 -9.99 7.74
CA ILE A 201 -3.56 -10.44 6.90
C ILE A 201 -3.99 -11.85 7.29
N THR A 202 -3.04 -12.78 7.44
CA THR A 202 -3.34 -14.17 7.78
C THR A 202 -4.02 -14.27 9.15
N ASN A 203 -3.48 -13.59 10.16
CA ASN A 203 -3.95 -13.81 11.52
C ASN A 203 -5.21 -13.02 11.85
N PHE A 204 -5.38 -11.83 11.28
CA PHE A 204 -6.48 -10.96 11.65
C PHE A 204 -7.62 -10.89 10.62
N ARG A 205 -7.37 -11.19 9.33
CA ARG A 205 -8.45 -11.26 8.33
C ARG A 205 -9.26 -12.55 8.46
N ASP A 206 -8.58 -13.67 8.77
CA ASP A 206 -9.23 -14.98 8.95
C ASP A 206 -10.11 -15.04 10.21
N GLN A 207 -9.78 -14.27 11.26
CA GLN A 207 -10.58 -14.18 12.49
C GLN A 207 -11.97 -13.56 12.26
N LYS A 208 -12.12 -12.69 11.25
CA LYS A 208 -13.40 -11.99 10.98
C LYS A 208 -14.28 -12.67 9.93
N ARG A 209 -13.71 -13.49 9.04
CA ARG A 209 -14.42 -14.06 7.88
C ARG A 209 -14.86 -15.52 8.02
N HIS A 210 -14.21 -16.30 8.88
CA HIS A 210 -14.59 -17.70 9.06
C HIS A 210 -15.50 -17.87 10.27
N LYS A 211 -16.77 -18.24 10.04
CA LYS A 211 -17.48 -19.14 10.96
C LYS A 211 -16.55 -20.34 11.12
N ARG A 212 -15.90 -20.48 12.29
CA ARG A 212 -14.97 -21.57 12.61
C ARG A 212 -15.49 -22.88 12.02
N THR A 213 -14.87 -23.35 10.96
CA THR A 213 -15.08 -24.73 10.50
C THR A 213 -14.48 -25.65 11.55
N SER A 214 -15.14 -26.76 11.88
CA SER A 214 -14.73 -27.72 12.92
C SER A 214 -13.25 -28.15 12.91
N LEU A 215 -12.53 -27.97 11.81
CA LEU A 215 -11.10 -28.27 11.69
C LEU A 215 -10.16 -27.15 12.18
N SER A 216 -10.61 -25.90 12.28
CA SER A 216 -9.75 -24.80 12.77
C SER A 216 -9.39 -24.98 14.24
N ASP A 217 -10.32 -25.50 15.03
CA ASP A 217 -10.14 -25.76 16.47
C ASP A 217 -9.14 -26.90 16.74
N MET A 218 -8.93 -27.81 15.78
CA MET A 218 -7.97 -28.92 15.92
C MET A 218 -6.50 -28.48 15.80
N PHE A 219 -6.24 -27.31 15.21
CA PHE A 219 -4.89 -26.79 14.95
C PHE A 219 -4.66 -25.41 15.59
N ASP A 220 -5.57 -24.94 16.44
CA ASP A 220 -5.57 -23.58 17.01
C ASP A 220 -4.49 -23.46 18.12
N ASN A 221 -3.23 -23.45 17.69
CA ASN A 221 -2.06 -23.15 18.53
C ASN A 221 -1.60 -21.71 18.27
N LYS A 222 -2.53 -20.75 18.34
CA LYS A 222 -2.23 -19.32 18.12
C LYS A 222 -1.91 -18.64 19.44
N THR A 223 -0.63 -18.48 19.75
CA THR A 223 -0.17 -17.36 20.58
C THR A 223 -0.50 -16.08 19.82
N ALA A 224 -1.71 -15.54 20.03
CA ALA A 224 -2.17 -14.34 19.36
C ALA A 224 -1.34 -13.14 19.87
N LEU A 225 -0.30 -12.77 19.11
CA LEU A 225 0.37 -11.48 19.30
C LEU A 225 -0.68 -10.38 19.10
N SER A 226 -0.78 -9.46 20.05
CA SER A 226 -1.70 -8.33 19.91
C SER A 226 -1.23 -7.40 18.80
N ALA A 227 -2.18 -6.78 18.09
CA ALA A 227 -1.88 -5.77 17.07
C ALA A 227 -1.01 -4.63 17.64
N SER A 228 -1.22 -4.26 18.91
CA SER A 228 -0.41 -3.29 19.64
C SER A 228 1.05 -3.73 19.82
N SER A 229 1.30 -4.99 20.20
CA SER A 229 2.66 -5.50 20.39
C SER A 229 3.44 -5.56 19.08
N VAL A 230 2.75 -5.92 17.98
CA VAL A 230 3.33 -5.89 16.62
C VAL A 230 3.68 -4.45 16.23
N GLN A 231 2.77 -3.50 16.46
CA GLN A 231 3.01 -2.09 16.17
C GLN A 231 4.17 -1.51 16.98
N ASP A 232 4.23 -1.75 18.29
CA ASP A 232 5.28 -1.23 19.16
C ASP A 232 6.66 -1.75 18.77
N SER A 233 6.74 -3.04 18.44
CA SER A 233 7.97 -3.66 17.94
C SER A 233 8.44 -2.95 16.67
N ILE A 234 7.56 -2.77 15.69
CA ILE A 234 7.92 -2.14 14.41
C ILE A 234 8.34 -0.69 14.57
N MET A 235 7.66 0.06 15.44
CA MET A 235 8.05 1.43 15.73
C MET A 235 9.41 1.50 16.43
N ALA A 236 9.77 0.51 17.26
CA ALA A 236 11.10 0.38 17.81
C ALA A 236 12.14 0.08 16.71
N ALA A 237 11.85 -0.87 15.80
CA ALA A 237 12.70 -1.17 14.65
C ALA A 237 12.95 0.06 13.78
N TYR A 238 11.88 0.78 13.45
CA TYR A 238 11.94 1.99 12.64
C TYR A 238 12.76 3.09 13.31
N ARG A 239 12.65 3.25 14.64
CA ARG A 239 13.48 4.21 15.39
C ARG A 239 14.97 3.89 15.29
N ASN A 240 15.32 2.60 15.32
CA ASN A 240 16.70 2.11 15.23
C ASN A 240 17.29 2.20 13.82
N LEU A 241 16.47 2.40 12.77
CA LEU A 241 17.00 2.58 11.42
C LEU A 241 17.92 3.80 11.31
N PRO A 242 18.96 3.75 10.46
CA PRO A 242 19.77 4.90 10.10
C PRO A 242 18.93 6.11 9.67
N ARG A 243 19.44 7.30 9.98
CA ARG A 243 18.73 8.58 9.73
C ARG A 243 18.38 8.78 8.25
N CYS A 244 19.24 8.31 7.33
CA CYS A 244 19.02 8.41 5.88
C CYS A 244 17.76 7.67 5.38
N PHE A 245 17.22 6.71 6.16
CA PHE A 245 15.98 6.00 5.84
C PHE A 245 14.73 6.61 6.49
N LYS A 246 14.88 7.75 7.17
CA LYS A 246 13.80 8.47 7.87
C LYS A 246 13.62 9.91 7.38
N GLU A 247 14.49 10.35 6.48
CA GLU A 247 14.51 11.72 5.95
C GLU A 247 14.27 11.72 4.46
N PHE A 248 13.70 12.83 3.97
CA PHE A 248 13.42 13.04 2.56
C PHE A 248 14.32 14.15 2.00
N PRO A 249 15.58 13.83 1.64
CA PRO A 249 16.45 14.82 1.00
C PRO A 249 15.86 15.26 -0.34
N GLU A 250 16.18 16.46 -0.80
CA GLU A 250 15.82 16.89 -2.16
C GLU A 250 16.46 15.97 -3.20
N VAL A 251 15.77 15.75 -4.33
CA VAL A 251 16.27 14.89 -5.41
C VAL A 251 17.43 15.58 -6.10
N THR A 252 18.59 14.92 -6.11
CA THR A 252 19.86 15.47 -6.60
C THR A 252 20.18 15.05 -8.04
N CYS A 253 19.38 14.16 -8.63
CA CYS A 253 19.63 13.50 -9.92
C CYS A 253 20.88 12.60 -9.92
N ASN A 254 21.43 12.29 -8.74
CA ASN A 254 22.47 11.30 -8.57
C ASN A 254 21.85 10.01 -8.03
N PRO A 255 21.75 8.93 -8.84
CA PRO A 255 21.12 7.69 -8.42
C PRO A 255 21.66 7.13 -7.11
N SER A 256 22.97 7.26 -6.83
CA SER A 256 23.57 6.71 -5.62
C SER A 256 23.09 7.43 -4.35
N SER A 257 22.79 8.73 -4.44
CA SER A 257 22.26 9.52 -3.32
C SER A 257 20.74 9.43 -3.22
N ASP A 258 20.05 9.52 -4.36
CA ASP A 258 18.59 9.62 -4.39
C ASP A 258 17.90 8.31 -3.96
N ARG A 259 18.58 7.16 -4.12
CA ARG A 259 18.10 5.85 -3.65
C ARG A 259 17.68 5.86 -2.18
N TYR A 260 18.38 6.59 -1.30
CA TYR A 260 18.02 6.67 0.13
C TYR A 260 16.68 7.37 0.34
N GLY A 261 16.43 8.47 -0.39
CA GLY A 261 15.15 9.18 -0.36
C GLY A 261 14.00 8.31 -0.86
N PHE A 262 14.22 7.54 -1.95
CA PHE A 262 13.23 6.55 -2.42
C PHE A 262 12.97 5.45 -1.37
N GLN A 263 14.00 4.95 -0.69
CA GLN A 263 13.83 3.98 0.38
C GLN A 263 13.06 4.58 1.57
N ALA A 264 13.39 5.78 2.02
CA ALA A 264 12.67 6.46 3.10
C ALA A 264 11.17 6.63 2.77
N ALA A 265 10.87 7.00 1.51
CA ALA A 265 9.49 7.13 1.03
C ALA A 265 8.76 5.78 1.01
N ASN A 266 9.39 4.72 0.49
CA ASN A 266 8.83 3.36 0.47
C ASN A 266 8.60 2.80 1.89
N ILE A 267 9.55 2.97 2.79
CA ILE A 267 9.43 2.57 4.20
C ILE A 267 8.25 3.29 4.84
N THR A 268 8.16 4.61 4.66
CA THR A 268 7.07 5.43 5.20
C THR A 268 5.72 4.96 4.68
N ALA A 269 5.58 4.78 3.36
CA ALA A 269 4.34 4.31 2.73
C ALA A 269 3.93 2.92 3.24
N THR A 270 4.89 1.99 3.36
CA THR A 270 4.63 0.62 3.81
C THR A 270 4.28 0.56 5.30
N ILE A 271 4.91 1.39 6.14
CA ILE A 271 4.52 1.55 7.55
C ILE A 271 3.08 2.06 7.64
N GLN A 272 2.70 3.06 6.84
CA GLN A 272 1.33 3.55 6.87
C GLN A 272 0.32 2.48 6.43
N LEU A 273 0.62 1.71 5.38
CA LEU A 273 -0.21 0.57 4.97
C LEU A 273 -0.39 -0.44 6.11
N LEU A 274 0.69 -0.76 6.82
CA LEU A 274 0.65 -1.68 7.94
C LEU A 274 -0.18 -1.15 9.12
N ARG A 275 -0.06 0.15 9.44
CA ARG A 275 -0.88 0.79 10.46
C ARG A 275 -2.36 0.75 10.10
N MET A 276 -2.71 1.03 8.85
CA MET A 276 -4.08 0.90 8.36
C MET A 276 -4.60 -0.53 8.50
N MET A 277 -3.78 -1.54 8.16
CA MET A 277 -4.17 -2.96 8.25
C MET A 277 -4.34 -3.44 9.69
N LEU A 278 -3.41 -3.10 10.59
CA LEU A 278 -3.49 -3.43 12.01
C LEU A 278 -4.73 -2.80 12.66
N PHE A 279 -5.07 -1.58 12.24
CA PHE A 279 -6.26 -0.91 12.73
C PHE A 279 -7.56 -1.51 12.18
N ALA A 280 -7.64 -1.77 10.87
CA ALA A 280 -8.78 -2.45 10.26
C ALA A 280 -9.05 -3.83 10.90
N SER A 281 -8.00 -4.51 11.37
CA SER A 281 -8.14 -5.74 12.15
C SER A 281 -8.69 -5.55 13.56
N ALA A 282 -8.24 -4.53 14.29
CA ALA A 282 -8.69 -4.31 15.67
C ALA A 282 -10.15 -3.83 15.74
N GLY A 283 -10.62 -3.12 14.70
CA GLY A 283 -11.80 -2.27 14.83
C GLY A 283 -11.46 -1.04 15.68
N GLY A 284 -12.16 0.07 15.45
CA GLY A 284 -11.91 1.27 16.22
C GLY A 284 -13.05 2.27 16.13
N THR A 285 -13.05 3.23 17.04
CA THR A 285 -14.07 4.28 17.08
C THR A 285 -13.96 5.17 15.84
N ILE A 286 -14.97 6.02 15.63
CA ILE A 286 -14.97 7.02 14.56
C ILE A 286 -13.75 7.95 14.70
N GLU A 287 -13.42 8.37 15.93
CA GLU A 287 -12.29 9.24 16.24
C GLU A 287 -10.96 8.58 15.90
N GLU A 288 -10.81 7.30 16.23
CA GLU A 288 -9.60 6.53 15.90
C GLU A 288 -9.42 6.35 14.39
N ARG A 289 -10.52 6.07 13.67
CA ARG A 289 -10.55 6.02 12.20
C ARG A 289 -10.10 7.32 11.57
N CYS A 290 -10.69 8.44 12.00
CA CYS A 290 -10.36 9.77 11.49
C CYS A 290 -8.91 10.16 11.81
N LYS A 291 -8.43 9.83 13.02
CA LYS A 291 -7.06 10.09 13.44
C LYS A 291 -6.06 9.33 12.57
N ILE A 292 -6.28 8.04 12.33
CA ILE A 292 -5.37 7.24 11.50
C ILE A 292 -5.39 7.74 10.05
N ALA A 293 -6.56 8.02 9.49
CA ALA A 293 -6.67 8.58 8.15
C ALA A 293 -5.89 9.90 8.04
N SER A 294 -6.02 10.80 9.03
CA SER A 294 -5.27 12.06 9.10
C SER A 294 -3.76 11.83 9.15
N GLU A 295 -3.30 10.97 10.06
CA GLU A 295 -1.87 10.69 10.25
C GLU A 295 -1.23 10.06 9.01
N VAL A 296 -1.98 9.22 8.27
CA VAL A 296 -1.51 8.62 7.01
C VAL A 296 -1.38 9.70 5.93
N VAL A 297 -2.40 10.55 5.76
CA VAL A 297 -2.36 11.65 4.77
C VAL A 297 -1.24 12.63 5.10
N ASP A 298 -1.08 13.00 6.37
CA ASP A 298 0.01 13.87 6.83
C ASP A 298 1.39 13.27 6.55
N ALA A 299 1.54 11.95 6.71
CA ALA A 299 2.78 11.26 6.39
C ALA A 299 3.10 11.35 4.89
N PHE A 300 2.11 11.16 4.00
CA PHE A 300 2.30 11.30 2.56
C PHE A 300 2.58 12.75 2.13
N MET A 301 1.91 13.74 2.74
CA MET A 301 2.13 15.16 2.47
C MET A 301 3.55 15.64 2.82
N ARG A 302 4.26 14.94 3.70
CA ARG A 302 5.68 15.23 4.03
C ARG A 302 6.66 14.67 3.01
N ILE A 303 6.24 13.72 2.18
CA ILE A 303 7.09 13.12 1.16
C ILE A 303 7.15 14.07 -0.03
N PRO A 304 8.35 14.48 -0.49
CA PRO A 304 8.52 15.25 -1.71
C PRO A 304 7.81 14.61 -2.91
N VAL A 305 7.15 15.44 -3.71
CA VAL A 305 6.33 15.03 -4.87
C VAL A 305 7.12 14.12 -5.83
N ALA A 306 8.41 14.36 -6.00
CA ALA A 306 9.27 13.52 -6.83
C ALA A 306 9.27 12.04 -6.37
N TYR A 307 9.43 11.78 -5.07
CA TYR A 307 9.38 10.42 -4.54
C TYR A 307 7.98 9.82 -4.66
N LEU A 308 6.93 10.61 -4.42
CA LEU A 308 5.55 10.16 -4.58
C LEU A 308 5.23 9.73 -6.03
N ARG A 309 5.69 10.51 -7.02
CA ARG A 309 5.55 10.16 -8.45
C ARG A 309 6.30 8.88 -8.81
N ALA A 310 7.45 8.64 -8.19
CA ALA A 310 8.20 7.40 -8.39
C ALA A 310 7.55 6.18 -7.69
N ILE A 311 6.84 6.37 -6.57
CA ILE A 311 5.99 5.29 -6.00
C ILE A 311 4.86 4.96 -6.98
N SER A 312 4.28 5.99 -7.60
CA SER A 312 3.33 5.88 -8.72
C SER A 312 1.98 5.24 -8.35
N SER A 313 1.32 4.51 -9.26
CA SER A 313 -0.01 3.90 -9.08
C SER A 313 -0.21 3.23 -7.70
N PRO A 314 0.77 2.52 -7.11
CA PRO A 314 0.65 2.01 -5.75
C PRO A 314 0.26 3.03 -4.66
N LEU A 315 0.72 4.29 -4.78
CA LEU A 315 0.32 5.39 -3.90
C LEU A 315 -1.18 5.67 -4.01
N LEU A 316 -1.73 5.67 -5.22
CA LEU A 316 -3.14 5.95 -5.47
C LEU A 316 -4.04 4.89 -4.83
N HIS A 317 -3.60 3.63 -4.81
CA HIS A 317 -4.33 2.59 -4.08
C HIS A 317 -4.25 2.76 -2.55
N HIS A 318 -3.14 3.25 -2.00
CA HIS A 318 -3.10 3.62 -0.58
C HIS A 318 -4.13 4.71 -0.26
N LEU A 319 -4.22 5.74 -1.11
CA LEU A 319 -5.21 6.82 -0.96
C LEU A 319 -6.65 6.31 -1.08
N ALA A 320 -6.91 5.39 -2.01
CA ALA A 320 -8.22 4.74 -2.13
C ALA A 320 -8.57 3.94 -0.86
N GLY A 321 -7.59 3.28 -0.23
CA GLY A 321 -7.77 2.62 1.06
C GLY A 321 -8.16 3.59 2.19
N ILE A 322 -7.61 4.80 2.21
CA ILE A 322 -8.01 5.85 3.16
C ILE A 322 -9.44 6.32 2.88
N GLY A 323 -9.79 6.50 1.60
CA GLY A 323 -11.15 6.79 1.18
C GLY A 323 -12.16 5.78 1.71
N ALA A 324 -11.86 4.47 1.60
CA ALA A 324 -12.68 3.39 2.14
C ALA A 324 -12.91 3.50 3.66
N ILE A 325 -11.85 3.79 4.42
CA ILE A 325 -11.96 4.02 5.87
C ILE A 325 -12.90 5.20 6.15
N LEU A 326 -12.73 6.32 5.44
CA LEU A 326 -13.51 7.53 5.68
C LEU A 326 -14.98 7.39 5.28
N GLY A 327 -15.31 6.74 4.17
CA GLY A 327 -16.73 6.58 3.85
C GLY A 327 -17.43 5.56 4.74
N SER A 328 -16.72 4.55 5.30
CA SER A 328 -17.30 3.74 6.39
C SER A 328 -17.66 4.57 7.62
N VAL A 329 -16.95 5.69 7.86
CA VAL A 329 -17.27 6.64 8.93
C VAL A 329 -18.49 7.48 8.55
N LEU A 330 -18.63 7.87 7.28
CA LEU A 330 -19.77 8.66 6.78
C LEU A 330 -21.09 7.88 6.78
N GLU A 331 -21.05 6.55 6.76
CA GLU A 331 -22.22 5.68 6.89
C GLU A 331 -22.75 5.57 8.34
N GLU A 332 -21.95 5.99 9.34
CA GLU A 332 -22.33 5.96 10.75
C GLU A 332 -22.91 7.31 11.22
N PRO A 333 -23.68 7.35 12.33
CA PRO A 333 -24.10 8.61 12.94
C PRO A 333 -22.90 9.42 13.44
N LEU A 334 -22.75 10.65 12.96
CA LEU A 334 -21.60 11.51 13.22
C LEU A 334 -21.95 12.71 14.11
N SER A 335 -21.01 13.10 14.96
CA SER A 335 -21.01 14.41 15.62
C SER A 335 -20.50 15.49 14.68
N ASP A 336 -20.78 16.77 14.98
CA ASP A 336 -20.22 17.89 14.23
C ASP A 336 -18.69 17.88 14.21
N ILE A 337 -18.06 17.49 15.32
CA ILE A 337 -16.59 17.38 15.42
C ILE A 337 -16.05 16.27 14.50
N ALA A 338 -16.69 15.09 14.52
CA ALA A 338 -16.28 13.97 13.68
C ALA A 338 -16.43 14.30 12.19
N TYR A 339 -17.53 14.94 11.81
CA TYR A 339 -17.73 15.39 10.43
C TYR A 339 -16.66 16.39 9.98
N GLN A 340 -16.34 17.39 10.81
CA GLN A 340 -15.27 18.34 10.49
C GLN A 340 -13.90 17.67 10.32
N GLN A 341 -13.60 16.64 11.11
CA GLN A 341 -12.38 15.85 10.93
C GLN A 341 -12.37 15.13 9.57
N VAL A 342 -13.44 14.41 9.22
CA VAL A 342 -13.54 13.73 7.92
C VAL A 342 -13.37 14.72 6.77
N ARG A 343 -14.02 15.89 6.85
CA ARG A 343 -13.90 16.96 5.86
C ARG A 343 -12.46 17.42 5.67
N VAL A 344 -11.73 17.66 6.75
CA VAL A 344 -10.31 18.07 6.68
C VAL A 344 -9.48 17.00 5.98
N VAL A 345 -9.69 15.72 6.31
CA VAL A 345 -8.92 14.63 5.66
C VAL A 345 -9.23 14.51 4.17
N LEU A 346 -10.50 14.57 3.76
CA LEU A 346 -10.90 14.50 2.35
C LEU A 346 -10.29 15.65 1.55
N LEU A 347 -10.29 16.87 2.09
CA LEU A 347 -9.66 18.03 1.44
C LEU A 347 -8.13 17.90 1.37
N SER A 348 -7.49 17.32 2.39
CA SER A 348 -6.06 17.02 2.36
C SER A 348 -5.71 15.96 1.30
N ILE A 349 -6.57 14.96 1.09
CA ILE A 349 -6.41 13.98 -0.01
C ILE A 349 -6.55 14.70 -1.36
N ALA A 350 -7.52 15.60 -1.51
CA ALA A 350 -7.68 16.38 -2.74
C ALA A 350 -6.42 17.22 -3.02
N GLN A 351 -5.87 17.87 -2.00
CA GLN A 351 -4.63 18.64 -2.13
C GLN A 351 -3.44 17.75 -2.51
N LEU A 352 -3.33 16.56 -1.92
CA LEU A 352 -2.28 15.61 -2.26
C LEU A 352 -2.38 15.17 -3.72
N LEU A 353 -3.59 14.86 -4.21
CA LEU A 353 -3.83 14.50 -5.61
C LEU A 353 -3.47 15.65 -6.56
N GLU A 354 -3.83 16.88 -6.21
CA GLU A 354 -3.47 18.07 -6.98
C GLU A 354 -1.95 18.29 -7.03
N ASN A 355 -1.22 18.03 -5.94
CA ASN A 355 0.25 18.12 -5.94
C ASN A 355 0.92 17.06 -6.83
N LEU A 356 0.23 15.95 -7.11
CA LEU A 356 0.68 14.91 -8.04
C LEU A 356 0.37 15.25 -9.50
N ASP A 357 -0.37 16.32 -9.77
CA ASP A 357 -1.05 16.60 -11.03
C ASP A 357 -0.16 17.04 -12.18
N HIS A 358 0.56 16.11 -12.83
CA HIS A 358 1.06 16.29 -14.20
C HIS A 358 0.66 15.11 -15.11
N GLY A 359 -0.33 14.31 -14.70
CA GLY A 359 -0.94 13.23 -15.48
C GLY A 359 -2.47 13.35 -15.47
N ILE A 360 -3.11 13.01 -16.60
CA ILE A 360 -4.49 13.36 -17.00
C ILE A 360 -5.58 13.10 -15.93
N HIS A 361 -5.34 12.22 -14.95
CA HIS A 361 -6.35 11.81 -13.98
C HIS A 361 -6.29 12.51 -12.62
N SER A 362 -5.17 13.10 -12.18
CA SER A 362 -5.02 13.52 -10.77
C SER A 362 -5.80 14.79 -10.40
N ALA A 363 -5.71 15.88 -11.18
CA ALA A 363 -6.51 17.08 -10.95
C ALA A 363 -8.00 16.85 -11.09
N ILE A 364 -8.43 16.03 -12.07
CA ILE A 364 -9.84 15.69 -12.25
C ILE A 364 -10.38 15.03 -10.98
N ASN A 365 -9.61 14.10 -10.39
CA ASN A 365 -10.01 13.43 -9.15
C ASN A 365 -9.96 14.36 -7.94
N ALA A 366 -8.96 15.23 -7.85
CA ALA A 366 -8.88 16.24 -6.80
C ALA A 366 -10.11 17.16 -6.83
N GLN A 367 -10.49 17.66 -8.02
CA GLN A 367 -11.66 18.53 -8.18
C GLN A 367 -12.95 17.79 -7.84
N ARG A 368 -13.13 16.56 -8.33
CA ARG A 368 -14.29 15.72 -7.98
C ARG A 368 -14.42 15.52 -6.48
N LEU A 369 -13.30 15.28 -5.78
CA LEU A 369 -13.31 15.12 -4.33
C LEU A 369 -13.73 16.41 -3.61
N ARG A 370 -13.28 17.57 -4.10
CA ARG A 370 -13.73 18.88 -3.57
C ARG A 370 -15.22 19.10 -3.81
N ASP A 371 -15.73 18.75 -4.98
CA ASP A 371 -17.14 18.87 -5.33
C ASP A 371 -18.02 17.96 -4.44
N LEU A 372 -17.56 16.73 -4.18
CA LEU A 372 -18.23 15.80 -3.26
C LEU A 372 -18.25 16.35 -1.83
N VAL A 373 -17.13 16.89 -1.34
CA VAL A 373 -17.08 17.53 -0.02
C VAL A 373 -18.08 18.69 0.07
N ALA A 374 -18.18 19.51 -0.97
CA ALA A 374 -19.14 20.62 -1.02
C ALA A 374 -20.60 20.14 -0.98
N GLN A 375 -20.92 19.04 -1.68
CA GLN A 375 -22.25 18.43 -1.64
C GLN A 375 -22.59 17.91 -0.23
N ILE A 376 -21.65 17.20 0.41
CA ILE A 376 -21.83 16.72 1.78
C ILE A 376 -22.00 17.89 2.75
N GLU A 377 -21.23 18.97 2.58
CA GLU A 377 -21.31 20.16 3.43
C GLU A 377 -22.66 20.88 3.30
N SER A 378 -23.21 20.98 2.09
CA SER A 378 -24.56 21.51 1.87
C SER A 378 -25.61 20.69 2.59
N HIS A 379 -25.56 19.35 2.48
CA HIS A 379 -26.48 18.46 3.18
C HIS A 379 -26.33 18.54 4.70
N TRP A 380 -25.10 18.58 5.21
CA TRP A 380 -24.81 18.69 6.63
C TRP A 380 -25.39 19.97 7.24
N ASN A 381 -25.26 21.09 6.52
CA ASN A 381 -25.82 22.38 6.93
C ASN A 381 -27.37 22.39 6.90
N GLN A 382 -27.99 21.71 5.93
CA GLN A 382 -29.45 21.54 5.90
C GLN A 382 -29.95 20.76 7.14
N LEU A 383 -29.27 19.67 7.50
CA LEU A 383 -29.60 18.88 8.69
C LEU A 383 -29.45 19.71 9.98
N ARG A 384 -28.43 20.56 10.06
CA ARG A 384 -28.24 21.47 11.20
C ARG A 384 -29.40 22.47 11.33
N ASN A 385 -29.80 23.09 10.23
CA ASN A 385 -30.87 24.08 10.20
C ASN A 385 -32.25 23.46 10.49
N CYS A 386 -32.50 22.21 10.09
CA CYS A 386 -33.75 21.50 10.41
C CYS A 386 -33.85 21.14 11.90
N SER A 387 -32.75 20.72 12.55
CA SER A 387 -32.75 20.45 14.00
C SER A 387 -32.91 21.70 14.86
N GLU A 388 -32.44 22.86 14.40
CA GLU A 388 -32.62 24.14 15.10
C GLU A 388 -34.05 24.72 14.91
N GLY A 389 -34.76 24.30 13.85
CA GLY A 389 -36.12 24.76 13.51
C GLY A 389 -37.27 24.07 14.26
N GLU A 390 -37.03 22.95 14.95
CA GLU A 390 -38.04 22.23 15.75
C GLU A 390 -38.16 22.72 17.21
N ALA A 391 -37.53 23.83 17.57
CA ALA A 391 -37.87 24.54 18.80
C ALA A 391 -39.21 25.28 18.62
N SER A 392 -40.32 24.56 18.79
CA SER A 392 -41.67 25.14 18.73
C SER A 392 -41.83 26.26 19.78
N PRO A 393 -42.48 27.40 19.44
CA PRO A 393 -42.65 28.51 20.35
C PRO A 393 -43.79 28.22 21.32
N GLN A 394 -43.47 27.73 22.53
CA GLN A 394 -44.37 27.88 23.67
C GLN A 394 -43.96 29.07 24.52
N ALA A 395 -44.79 30.11 24.43
CA ALA A 395 -44.69 31.32 25.22
C ALA A 395 -45.08 31.06 26.70
N ASN A 396 -44.29 31.67 27.59
CA ASN A 396 -44.56 32.08 28.98
C ASN A 396 -44.67 30.96 30.04
N SER A 397 -44.05 31.00 31.22
CA SER A 397 -43.48 32.11 31.99
C SER A 397 -42.52 31.62 33.12
N THR A 398 -41.66 32.56 33.54
CA THR A 398 -41.07 32.77 34.88
C THR A 398 -39.89 31.92 35.37
N PHE A 399 -38.77 32.64 35.56
CA PHE A 399 -37.62 32.43 36.45
C PHE A 399 -37.05 31.01 36.59
N GLN A 400 -35.86 30.81 36.02
CA GLN A 400 -34.68 30.42 36.80
C GLN A 400 -33.41 30.54 35.96
N THR A 401 -32.46 31.31 36.46
CA THR A 401 -31.04 31.27 36.08
C THR A 401 -30.48 29.89 36.38
N SER A 402 -30.04 29.17 35.36
CA SER A 402 -29.15 28.02 35.51
C SER A 402 -28.10 28.02 34.39
N HIS A 403 -26.86 27.81 34.83
CA HIS A 403 -25.64 27.80 34.02
C HIS A 403 -25.72 26.85 32.83
N GLY A 404 -25.03 27.25 31.75
CA GLY A 404 -24.98 26.53 30.48
C GLY A 404 -24.65 25.05 30.63
N LEU A 405 -25.62 24.20 30.30
CA LEU A 405 -25.36 22.85 29.85
C LEU A 405 -25.13 22.90 28.34
N ARG A 406 -23.92 22.49 27.91
CA ARG A 406 -23.66 22.07 26.54
C ARG A 406 -24.73 21.06 26.14
N HIS A 407 -25.48 21.35 25.07
CA HIS A 407 -26.27 20.36 24.37
C HIS A 407 -25.36 19.17 24.02
N PRO A 408 -25.78 17.91 24.25
CA PRO A 408 -25.04 16.77 23.74
C PRO A 408 -25.02 16.86 22.21
N ASP A 409 -23.83 16.65 21.61
CA ASP A 409 -23.64 16.65 20.15
C ASP A 409 -24.69 15.73 19.51
N MET A 410 -25.63 16.32 18.78
CA MET A 410 -26.67 15.57 18.10
C MET A 410 -26.02 14.76 16.98
N LEU A 411 -26.08 13.43 17.06
CA LEU A 411 -25.57 12.56 16.01
C LEU A 411 -26.47 12.66 14.78
N ARG A 412 -25.87 12.90 13.61
CA ARG A 412 -26.57 13.02 12.32
C ARG A 412 -26.02 12.00 11.33
N THR A 413 -26.87 11.49 10.46
CA THR A 413 -26.48 10.49 9.45
C THR A 413 -26.51 11.13 8.06
N ILE A 414 -25.45 10.91 7.29
CA ILE A 414 -25.38 11.34 5.89
C ILE A 414 -26.09 10.28 5.03
N PRO A 415 -26.87 10.68 4.01
CA PRO A 415 -27.54 9.71 3.13
C PRO A 415 -26.52 8.73 2.52
N SER A 416 -26.83 7.43 2.62
CA SER A 416 -25.95 6.37 2.13
C SER A 416 -25.57 6.56 0.66
N GLN A 417 -26.50 7.01 -0.19
CA GLN A 417 -26.23 7.30 -1.61
C GLN A 417 -25.10 8.32 -1.83
N LEU A 418 -24.98 9.33 -0.96
CA LEU A 418 -23.92 10.33 -1.04
C LEU A 418 -22.59 9.75 -0.56
N ALA A 419 -22.61 8.90 0.47
CA ALA A 419 -21.45 8.13 0.91
C ALA A 419 -20.99 7.12 -0.16
N THR A 420 -21.91 6.43 -0.83
CA THR A 420 -21.63 5.47 -1.90
C THR A 420 -21.12 6.15 -3.18
N SER A 421 -21.56 7.39 -3.48
CA SER A 421 -21.04 8.17 -4.62
C SER A 421 -19.55 8.50 -4.51
N ILE A 422 -19.02 8.63 -3.30
CA ILE A 422 -17.57 8.77 -3.05
C ILE A 422 -16.82 7.54 -3.57
N PHE A 423 -17.47 6.36 -3.58
CA PHE A 423 -16.84 5.08 -3.86
C PHE A 423 -17.04 4.57 -5.28
N GLU A 424 -18.21 4.77 -5.88
CA GLU A 424 -18.48 4.33 -7.25
C GLU A 424 -17.69 5.14 -8.28
N ASP A 425 -17.47 6.43 -8.02
CA ASP A 425 -16.81 7.37 -8.95
C ASP A 425 -15.31 7.55 -8.68
N TRP A 426 -14.73 6.81 -7.73
CA TRP A 426 -13.28 6.80 -7.51
C TRP A 426 -12.61 5.95 -8.61
N PRO A 427 -11.67 6.49 -9.41
CA PRO A 427 -11.14 5.80 -10.59
C PRO A 427 -10.28 4.57 -10.28
N TRP A 428 -10.02 4.30 -9.00
CA TRP A 428 -9.23 3.18 -8.52
C TRP A 428 -10.07 2.14 -7.78
N ASN A 429 -11.40 2.20 -7.93
CA ASN A 429 -12.43 1.41 -7.24
C ASN A 429 -11.86 0.09 -6.68
N LEU A 430 -11.39 0.18 -5.44
CA LEU A 430 -10.88 -0.97 -4.73
C LEU A 430 -12.11 -1.69 -4.25
N GLY A 431 -12.30 -2.93 -4.68
CA GLY A 431 -13.28 -3.87 -4.10
C GLY A 431 -13.00 -4.20 -2.63
N LEU A 432 -12.49 -3.24 -1.84
CA LEU A 432 -12.22 -3.32 -0.42
C LEU A 432 -13.53 -3.42 0.39
N MET A 433 -14.66 -2.94 -0.17
CA MET A 433 -15.91 -2.72 0.58
C MET A 433 -17.11 -3.61 0.24
N GLN A 434 -16.96 -4.71 -0.50
CA GLN A 434 -18.02 -5.76 -0.49
C GLN A 434 -18.14 -6.48 0.89
N ALA A 435 -17.39 -6.03 1.90
CA ALA A 435 -17.45 -6.49 3.28
C ALA A 435 -17.99 -5.45 4.28
N ALA A 436 -18.32 -4.22 3.86
CA ALA A 436 -18.99 -3.24 4.72
C ALA A 436 -20.50 -3.49 4.81
N ASP A 437 -21.10 -4.12 3.78
CA ASP A 437 -22.50 -4.54 3.78
C ASP A 437 -22.86 -5.56 4.88
N SER A 438 -21.88 -6.11 5.61
CA SER A 438 -22.11 -7.00 6.75
C SER A 438 -22.00 -6.32 8.12
N TRP A 439 -21.90 -4.98 8.18
CA TRP A 439 -21.66 -4.23 9.42
C TRP A 439 -22.93 -3.55 9.97
N SER A 440 -24.13 -4.04 9.62
CA SER A 440 -25.38 -3.60 10.24
C SER A 440 -25.77 -4.49 11.43
N PRO A 441 -25.99 -3.95 12.65
CA PRO A 441 -26.51 -4.72 13.79
C PRO A 441 -28.00 -5.12 13.67
N ASN A 442 -28.70 -4.68 12.62
CA ASN A 442 -30.17 -4.65 12.63
C ASN A 442 -30.90 -5.81 11.91
N ASN A 443 -30.22 -6.85 11.44
CA ASN A 443 -30.91 -8.02 10.86
C ASN A 443 -31.16 -9.14 11.87
N LEU A 444 -31.65 -8.78 13.06
CA LEU A 444 -32.02 -9.74 14.11
C LEU A 444 -33.36 -9.38 14.78
N VAL A 445 -34.40 -9.05 14.02
CA VAL A 445 -35.79 -9.23 14.49
C VAL A 445 -36.70 -9.55 13.30
N SER A 446 -37.56 -10.55 13.52
CA SER A 446 -38.72 -10.98 12.73
C SER A 446 -38.48 -12.21 11.82
N ASP A 447 -38.46 -13.39 12.43
CA ASP A 447 -39.43 -14.44 12.08
C ASP A 447 -39.48 -15.50 13.18
N VAL A 448 -40.34 -15.24 14.17
CA VAL A 448 -41.00 -16.26 14.98
C VAL A 448 -42.49 -15.97 14.81
N GLY A 449 -43.20 -16.85 14.13
CA GLY A 449 -44.63 -16.74 13.91
C GLY A 449 -45.16 -17.80 12.94
N ASP A 450 -45.50 -18.96 13.53
CA ASP A 450 -46.31 -20.09 13.05
C ASP A 450 -45.79 -21.01 11.94
#